data_AF-A0A3N1T3W8-F1
#
_entry.id   AF-A0A3N1T3W8-F1
#
_cell.length_a   1.000
_cell.length_b   1.000
_cell.length_c   1.000
_cell.angle_alpha   90.00
_cell.angle_beta   90.00
_cell.angle_gamma   90.00
#
_symmetry.space_group_name_H-M   'P 1'
#
loop_
_entity.id
_entity.type
_entity.pdbx_description
1 polymer ?
#
loop_
_entity_poly.entity_id
_entity_poly.type
_entity_poly.pdbx_seq_one_letter_code
_entity_poly.pdbx_strand_id
1 'polypeptide(L)'
;MRCTSHSIYPRPHLRHGCSMNTVATAWPPLAVLAHRLLHHPTEADLHRDPITLDRHWETLFPDSADAGRSQLSLAALIERIGPPSQYGGGVNGPDIRWHTPSHTVILNVRTGGGLQLSARGLPAVEASDTKRFSTGAEDLGPEAGNRGDLPYLWRLRPCGTGEPPPETPLAQGWDELQGALETLLGAWCQHLEALIGEDDAGFTIDHGDGQLIAMVSPRDDIAVFADRRDGTDRDADHLRRMIARGWHGFAPVLCWWDANFDRTAAGAASAARLVVDELRARGVRDPRALRLIRATLGSNGGLLDLPGSGIAVDDRAAVQ
;
A
#
# COMPACT_ATOMS: atom_id res chain seq x y z
N MET A 1 -5.23 54.90 36.71
CA MET A 1 -6.47 55.67 36.97
C MET A 1 -7.48 55.33 35.88
N ARG A 2 -8.65 54.81 36.28
CA ARG A 2 -10.03 54.83 35.69
C ARG A 2 -10.20 54.89 34.17
N CYS A 3 -10.81 53.85 33.55
CA CYS A 3 -12.22 53.75 33.08
C CYS A 3 -12.49 54.56 31.79
N THR A 4 -13.08 54.07 30.71
CA THR A 4 -14.43 53.45 30.51
C THR A 4 -14.49 52.77 29.11
N SER A 5 -14.92 51.50 28.98
CA SER A 5 -16.27 51.04 28.55
C SER A 5 -16.91 51.80 27.38
N HIS A 6 -17.24 51.08 26.29
CA HIS A 6 -18.56 51.09 25.63
C HIS A 6 -18.81 49.74 24.96
N SER A 7 -19.95 49.14 25.30
CA SER A 7 -20.53 47.88 24.82
C SER A 7 -21.79 48.24 24.02
N ILE A 8 -22.04 47.56 22.89
CA ILE A 8 -23.33 47.54 22.21
C ILE A 8 -23.72 46.08 21.99
N TYR A 9 -24.86 45.72 22.59
CA TYR A 9 -25.61 44.46 22.67
C TYR A 9 -26.12 43.93 21.29
N PRO A 10 -26.71 42.71 21.13
CA PRO A 10 -27.52 42.00 22.14
C PRO A 10 -27.37 40.47 22.29
N ARG A 11 -27.85 40.01 23.46
CA ARG A 11 -28.19 38.63 23.83
C ARG A 11 -29.53 38.20 23.20
N PRO A 12 -29.73 36.89 23.03
CA PRO A 12 -31.02 36.25 23.27
C PRO A 12 -31.01 35.37 24.52
N HIS A 13 -32.16 35.33 25.18
CA HIS A 13 -32.45 34.61 26.42
C HIS A 13 -32.75 33.12 26.19
N LEU A 14 -32.22 32.31 27.11
CA LEU A 14 -32.82 31.16 27.81
C LEU A 14 -33.47 30.03 27.00
N ARG A 15 -32.93 28.82 27.16
CA ARG A 15 -33.70 27.67 27.69
C ARG A 15 -32.77 26.66 28.36
N HIS A 16 -32.93 26.51 29.67
CA HIS A 16 -32.50 25.32 30.39
C HIS A 16 -33.45 24.18 30.04
N GLY A 17 -32.94 23.20 29.31
CA GLY A 17 -33.51 21.86 29.24
C GLY A 17 -32.51 20.90 29.87
N CYS A 18 -32.79 20.48 31.10
CA CYS A 18 -32.23 19.27 31.66
C CYS A 18 -32.70 18.12 30.77
N SER A 19 -31.79 17.49 30.02
CA SER A 19 -32.03 16.15 29.48
C SER A 19 -30.88 15.26 29.86
N MET A 20 -31.26 14.09 30.32
CA MET A 20 -30.45 13.11 31.00
C MET A 20 -29.35 12.54 30.11
N ASN A 21 -28.20 12.34 30.74
CA ASN A 21 -27.18 11.33 30.46
C ASN A 21 -27.55 10.32 29.37
N THR A 22 -26.98 10.49 28.19
CA THR A 22 -26.56 9.33 27.40
C THR A 22 -25.07 9.20 27.66
N VAL A 23 -24.69 8.26 28.52
CA VAL A 23 -23.29 7.81 28.62
C VAL A 23 -22.98 7.22 27.25
N ALA A 24 -22.41 8.02 26.37
CA ALA A 24 -21.61 7.47 25.28
C ALA A 24 -20.55 6.64 26.00
N THR A 25 -20.64 5.32 25.88
CA THR A 25 -19.59 4.39 26.28
C THR A 25 -18.35 4.83 25.52
N ALA A 26 -17.57 5.70 26.15
CA ALA A 26 -16.32 6.18 25.60
C ALA A 26 -15.44 4.94 25.45
N TRP A 27 -15.34 4.46 24.22
CA TRP A 27 -14.42 3.39 23.89
C TRP A 27 -13.04 3.79 24.42
N PRO A 28 -12.27 2.88 25.02
CA PRO A 28 -10.88 3.19 25.33
C PRO A 28 -10.22 3.70 24.04
N PRO A 29 -9.39 4.77 24.12
CA PRO A 29 -8.67 5.27 22.95
C PRO A 29 -8.03 4.09 22.21
N LEU A 30 -8.06 4.09 20.87
CA LEU A 30 -7.52 3.01 20.02
C LEU A 30 -6.21 2.43 20.56
N ALA A 31 -5.28 3.31 20.95
CA ALA A 31 -3.99 2.95 21.52
C ALA A 31 -4.07 2.12 22.81
N VAL A 32 -5.04 2.38 23.69
CA VAL A 32 -5.28 1.61 24.92
C VAL A 32 -5.82 0.21 24.59
N LEU A 33 -6.77 0.12 23.64
CA LEU A 33 -7.30 -1.16 23.21
C LEU A 33 -6.22 -2.01 22.55
N ALA A 34 -5.45 -1.43 21.63
CA ALA A 34 -4.37 -2.10 20.95
C ALA A 34 -3.26 -2.55 21.92
N HIS A 35 -2.89 -1.70 22.89
CA HIS A 35 -1.95 -2.07 23.95
C HIS A 35 -2.45 -3.27 24.76
N ARG A 36 -3.74 -3.28 25.13
CA ARG A 36 -4.34 -4.43 25.84
C ARG A 36 -4.31 -5.68 24.98
N LEU A 37 -4.70 -5.59 23.71
CA LEU A 37 -4.70 -6.73 22.80
C LEU A 37 -3.30 -7.27 22.53
N LEU A 38 -2.28 -6.40 22.51
CA LEU A 38 -0.88 -6.79 22.24
C LEU A 38 -0.20 -7.43 23.46
N HIS A 39 -0.42 -6.88 24.65
CA HIS A 39 0.32 -7.31 25.85
C HIS A 39 -0.47 -8.26 26.75
N HIS A 40 -1.80 -8.18 26.74
CA HIS A 40 -2.68 -8.93 27.63
C HIS A 40 -3.97 -9.42 26.91
N PRO A 41 -3.86 -10.13 25.76
CA PRO A 41 -5.05 -10.70 25.13
C PRO A 41 -5.66 -11.78 26.04
N THR A 42 -6.99 -11.82 26.09
CA THR A 42 -7.71 -12.99 26.61
C THR A 42 -7.89 -14.02 25.49
N GLU A 43 -8.10 -15.29 25.84
CA GLU A 43 -8.41 -16.33 24.84
C GLU A 43 -9.64 -15.94 23.99
N ALA A 44 -10.65 -15.33 24.61
CA ALA A 44 -11.82 -14.83 23.91
C ALA A 44 -11.47 -13.78 22.85
N ASP A 45 -10.47 -12.91 23.08
CA ASP A 45 -10.08 -11.88 22.10
C ASP A 45 -9.49 -12.49 20.83
N LEU A 46 -8.75 -13.59 20.95
CA LEU A 46 -8.09 -14.25 19.81
C LEU A 46 -9.10 -14.87 18.84
N HIS A 47 -10.28 -15.23 19.34
CA HIS A 47 -11.37 -15.84 18.57
C HIS A 47 -12.50 -14.86 18.23
N ARG A 48 -12.48 -13.65 18.78
CA ARG A 48 -13.55 -12.66 18.58
C ARG A 48 -13.55 -12.05 17.18
N ASP A 49 -14.70 -11.62 16.69
CA ASP A 49 -14.77 -10.80 15.48
C ASP A 49 -13.96 -9.50 15.61
N PRO A 50 -13.42 -8.95 14.51
CA PRO A 50 -12.68 -7.70 14.52
C PRO A 50 -13.51 -6.55 15.11
N ILE A 51 -12.87 -5.74 15.95
CA ILE A 51 -13.48 -4.56 16.55
C ILE A 51 -13.43 -3.44 15.51
N THR A 52 -14.60 -2.97 15.07
CA THR A 52 -14.69 -1.83 14.14
C THR A 52 -14.48 -0.53 14.92
N LEU A 53 -13.52 0.27 14.49
CA LEU A 53 -13.06 1.44 15.24
C LEU A 53 -13.82 2.72 14.87
N ASP A 54 -14.14 2.91 13.59
CA ASP A 54 -15.16 3.87 13.12
C ASP A 54 -15.48 3.65 11.63
N ARG A 55 -16.65 4.12 11.17
CA ARG A 55 -17.12 4.03 9.77
C ARG A 55 -16.52 5.11 8.86
N HIS A 56 -15.68 5.99 9.38
CA HIS A 56 -15.25 7.23 8.70
C HIS A 56 -13.83 7.14 8.12
N TRP A 57 -13.31 5.94 7.89
CA TRP A 57 -12.06 5.79 7.15
C TRP A 57 -12.17 6.33 5.70
N GLU A 58 -13.37 6.33 5.11
CA GLU A 58 -13.63 6.88 3.77
C GLU A 58 -13.45 8.40 3.72
N THR A 59 -13.58 9.09 4.84
CA THR A 59 -13.27 10.51 5.01
C THR A 59 -11.83 10.76 5.48
N LEU A 60 -11.03 9.71 5.66
CA LEU A 60 -9.62 9.84 6.05
C LEU A 60 -8.66 9.85 4.84
N PHE A 61 -9.18 9.57 3.64
CA PHE A 61 -8.41 9.43 2.40
C PHE A 61 -9.00 10.14 1.15
N PRO A 62 -9.84 11.20 1.24
CA PRO A 62 -9.99 12.16 0.16
C PRO A 62 -9.30 13.48 0.53
N ASP A 63 -8.38 13.93 -0.32
CA ASP A 63 -7.62 15.18 -0.19
C ASP A 63 -6.65 15.27 1.02
N SER A 64 -5.55 15.99 0.79
CA SER A 64 -4.33 16.04 1.62
C SER A 64 -4.50 16.47 3.09
N ALA A 65 -5.66 17.00 3.49
CA ALA A 65 -5.91 17.45 4.86
C ALA A 65 -6.29 16.29 5.81
N ASP A 66 -6.90 15.21 5.30
CA ASP A 66 -7.37 14.09 6.12
C ASP A 66 -6.34 12.96 6.26
N ALA A 67 -5.41 12.83 5.29
CA ALA A 67 -4.23 11.96 5.39
C ALA A 67 -3.39 12.27 6.65
N GLY A 68 -3.24 13.55 7.00
CA GLY A 68 -2.53 13.99 8.20
C GLY A 68 -3.19 13.50 9.51
N ARG A 69 -4.51 13.34 9.56
CA ARG A 69 -5.20 12.83 10.76
C ARG A 69 -5.04 11.32 10.93
N SER A 70 -5.06 10.58 9.83
CA SER A 70 -4.72 9.15 9.82
C SER A 70 -3.31 8.91 10.30
N GLN A 71 -2.36 9.69 9.77
CA GLN A 71 -0.96 9.60 10.14
C GLN A 71 -0.75 9.95 11.60
N LEU A 72 -1.41 10.97 12.14
CA LEU A 72 -1.36 11.31 13.57
C LEU A 72 -1.94 10.20 14.45
N SER A 73 -3.04 9.56 14.03
CA SER A 73 -3.66 8.46 14.78
C SER A 73 -2.79 7.20 14.78
N LEU A 74 -2.19 6.88 13.62
CA LEU A 74 -1.23 5.79 13.48
C LEU A 74 0.05 6.10 14.27
N ALA A 75 0.57 7.33 14.21
CA ALA A 75 1.73 7.74 14.99
C ALA A 75 1.48 7.63 16.49
N ALA A 76 0.32 8.08 16.99
CA ALA A 76 -0.04 7.94 18.40
C ALA A 76 -0.21 6.48 18.82
N LEU A 77 -0.67 5.61 17.92
CA LEU A 77 -0.71 4.16 18.14
C LEU A 77 0.71 3.60 18.24
N ILE A 78 1.57 3.88 17.26
CA ILE A 78 2.97 3.44 17.20
C ILE A 78 3.76 3.92 18.42
N GLU A 79 3.59 5.17 18.83
CA GLU A 79 4.22 5.73 20.04
C GLU A 79 3.83 4.92 21.29
N ARG A 80 2.60 4.41 21.34
CA ARG A 80 2.08 3.71 22.51
C ARG A 80 2.46 2.24 22.58
N ILE A 81 2.43 1.53 21.45
CA ILE A 81 2.59 0.06 21.42
C ILE A 81 3.87 -0.39 20.71
N GLY A 82 4.68 0.56 20.26
CA GLY A 82 5.90 0.32 19.50
C GLY A 82 5.67 0.23 17.99
N PRO A 83 6.76 0.20 17.20
CA PRO A 83 6.68 0.07 15.75
C PRO A 83 6.01 -1.27 15.36
N PRO A 84 5.21 -1.29 14.28
CA PRO A 84 4.71 -2.52 13.69
C PRO A 84 5.86 -3.41 13.24
N SER A 85 5.68 -4.71 13.38
CA SER A 85 6.59 -5.70 12.78
C SER A 85 6.38 -5.80 11.28
N GLN A 86 5.22 -5.36 10.78
CA GLN A 86 4.83 -5.42 9.39
C GLN A 86 3.93 -4.24 9.00
N TYR A 87 4.26 -3.62 7.87
CA TYR A 87 3.35 -2.75 7.11
C TYR A 87 2.96 -3.44 5.82
N GLY A 88 1.76 -3.19 5.32
CA GLY A 88 1.32 -3.73 4.05
C GLY A 88 0.03 -3.06 3.60
N GLY A 89 -0.45 -3.48 2.43
CA GLY A 89 -1.71 -2.99 1.90
C GLY A 89 -2.23 -3.85 0.76
N GLY A 90 -3.55 -3.86 0.62
CA GLY A 90 -4.26 -4.46 -0.50
C GLY A 90 -5.15 -3.44 -1.20
N VAL A 91 -6.05 -3.91 -2.07
CA VAL A 91 -7.04 -3.06 -2.77
C VAL A 91 -7.95 -2.33 -1.79
N ASN A 92 -8.26 -2.97 -0.67
CA ASN A 92 -9.24 -2.45 0.28
C ASN A 92 -8.66 -1.48 1.31
N GLY A 93 -7.33 -1.37 1.41
CA GLY A 93 -6.73 -0.57 2.48
C GLY A 93 -5.38 -1.05 2.98
N PRO A 94 -4.83 -0.33 3.98
CA PRO A 94 -3.69 -0.76 4.77
C PRO A 94 -3.95 -2.07 5.52
N ASP A 95 -2.88 -2.83 5.76
CA ASP A 95 -2.81 -4.01 6.64
C ASP A 95 -1.54 -3.90 7.50
N ILE A 96 -1.70 -3.45 8.74
CA ILE A 96 -0.61 -3.19 9.69
C ILE A 96 -0.64 -4.26 10.78
N ARG A 97 0.51 -4.86 11.09
CA ARG A 97 0.59 -5.95 12.06
C ARG A 97 1.68 -5.75 13.10
N TRP A 98 1.34 -6.10 14.33
CA TRP A 98 2.27 -6.26 15.46
C TRP A 98 2.31 -7.74 15.85
N HIS A 99 3.41 -8.39 15.55
CA HIS A 99 3.64 -9.79 15.87
C HIS A 99 4.22 -9.96 17.27
N THR A 100 3.73 -10.97 17.97
CA THR A 100 4.32 -11.52 19.19
C THR A 100 4.58 -13.01 18.98
N PRO A 101 5.30 -13.69 19.89
CA PRO A 101 5.50 -15.14 19.78
C PRO A 101 4.21 -15.98 19.78
N SER A 102 3.09 -15.46 20.27
CA SER A 102 1.83 -16.24 20.42
C SER A 102 0.67 -15.76 19.56
N HIS A 103 0.64 -14.47 19.21
CA HIS A 103 -0.47 -13.87 18.50
C HIS A 103 -0.02 -12.62 17.72
N THR A 104 -0.90 -12.16 16.83
CA THR A 104 -0.73 -10.94 16.04
C THR A 104 -1.90 -10.00 16.31
N VAL A 105 -1.58 -8.73 16.54
CA VAL A 105 -2.57 -7.65 16.47
C VAL A 105 -2.56 -7.08 15.05
N ILE A 106 -3.73 -7.03 14.41
CA ILE A 106 -3.92 -6.61 13.03
C ILE A 106 -4.83 -5.37 13.02
N LEU A 107 -4.36 -4.30 12.38
CA LEU A 107 -5.14 -3.13 12.03
C LEU A 107 -5.29 -3.11 10.49
N ASN A 108 -6.51 -3.25 9.99
CA ASN A 108 -6.78 -3.22 8.55
C ASN A 108 -8.13 -2.58 8.23
N VAL A 109 -8.44 -2.46 6.94
CA VAL A 109 -9.72 -1.92 6.47
C VAL A 109 -10.69 -3.05 6.12
N ARG A 110 -11.94 -2.92 6.58
CA ARG A 110 -13.04 -3.83 6.26
C ARG A 110 -13.48 -3.67 4.80
N THR A 111 -13.88 -4.77 4.17
CA THR A 111 -14.70 -4.73 2.95
C THR A 111 -15.97 -3.90 3.18
N GLY A 112 -16.23 -2.92 2.31
CA GLY A 112 -17.34 -1.96 2.48
C GLY A 112 -17.08 -0.89 3.56
N GLY A 113 -15.82 -0.73 3.95
CA GLY A 113 -15.30 0.40 4.69
C GLY A 113 -15.24 0.25 6.21
N GLY A 114 -14.22 0.90 6.79
CA GLY A 114 -13.98 1.12 8.21
C GLY A 114 -12.66 0.48 8.66
N LEU A 115 -11.92 1.16 9.54
CA LEU A 115 -10.76 0.54 10.20
C LEU A 115 -11.22 -0.50 11.23
N GLN A 116 -10.55 -1.63 11.25
CA GLN A 116 -10.80 -2.73 12.18
C GLN A 116 -9.52 -3.13 12.90
N LEU A 117 -9.67 -3.44 14.18
CA LEU A 117 -8.61 -3.97 15.02
C LEU A 117 -8.99 -5.37 15.49
N SER A 118 -8.08 -6.32 15.35
CA SER A 118 -8.26 -7.68 15.86
C SER A 118 -6.98 -8.22 16.45
N ALA A 119 -7.10 -9.16 17.39
CA ALA A 119 -6.01 -10.03 17.82
C ALA A 119 -6.30 -11.44 17.32
N ARG A 120 -5.28 -12.12 16.80
CA ARG A 120 -5.41 -13.47 16.24
C ARG A 120 -4.23 -14.31 16.69
N GLY A 121 -4.50 -15.55 17.11
CA GLY A 121 -3.43 -16.52 17.36
C GLY A 121 -2.59 -16.70 16.09
N LEU A 122 -1.27 -16.81 16.25
CA LEU A 122 -0.34 -16.85 15.11
C LEU A 122 -0.69 -17.96 14.08
N PRO A 123 -0.97 -19.22 14.48
CA PRO A 123 -1.32 -20.27 13.53
C PRO A 123 -2.60 -19.98 12.73
N ALA A 124 -3.54 -19.23 13.30
CA ALA A 124 -4.78 -18.86 12.62
C ALA A 124 -4.54 -17.79 11.55
N VAL A 125 -3.60 -16.87 11.78
CA VAL A 125 -3.19 -15.87 10.78
C VAL A 125 -2.48 -16.55 9.61
N GLU A 126 -1.50 -17.39 9.91
CA GLU A 126 -0.71 -18.12 8.89
C GLU A 126 -1.60 -19.03 8.04
N ALA A 127 -2.51 -19.78 8.67
CA ALA A 127 -3.46 -20.62 7.94
C ALA A 127 -4.43 -19.80 7.08
N SER A 128 -4.89 -18.65 7.56
CA SER A 128 -5.76 -17.74 6.79
C SER A 128 -5.03 -17.14 5.59
N ASP A 129 -3.80 -16.67 5.79
CA ASP A 129 -2.99 -16.11 4.70
C ASP A 129 -2.69 -17.19 3.67
N THR A 130 -2.20 -18.36 4.10
CA THR A 130 -1.93 -19.50 3.21
C THR A 130 -3.15 -19.86 2.37
N LYS A 131 -4.32 -19.98 3.01
CA LYS A 131 -5.58 -20.28 2.31
C LYS A 131 -5.94 -19.19 1.30
N ARG A 132 -5.79 -17.91 1.63
CA ARG A 132 -6.15 -16.81 0.71
C ARG A 132 -5.17 -16.72 -0.46
N PHE A 133 -3.88 -16.95 -0.21
CA PHE A 133 -2.87 -17.05 -1.25
C PHE A 133 -3.10 -18.26 -2.17
N SER A 134 -3.54 -19.41 -1.64
CA SER A 134 -3.83 -20.61 -2.44
C SER A 134 -5.18 -20.55 -3.16
N THR A 135 -6.22 -19.99 -2.53
CA THR A 135 -7.56 -19.87 -3.16
C THR A 135 -7.55 -18.84 -4.28
N GLY A 136 -6.74 -17.77 -4.14
CA GLY A 136 -6.44 -16.86 -5.24
C GLY A 136 -5.67 -17.51 -6.41
N ALA A 137 -5.14 -18.73 -6.22
CA ALA A 137 -4.36 -19.48 -7.21
C ALA A 137 -5.14 -20.60 -7.91
N GLU A 138 -6.05 -21.29 -7.22
CA GLU A 138 -6.59 -22.57 -7.70
C GLU A 138 -8.05 -22.54 -8.16
N ASP A 139 -8.87 -21.57 -7.72
CA ASP A 139 -10.35 -21.71 -7.80
C ASP A 139 -11.05 -20.78 -8.82
N LEU A 140 -10.30 -20.10 -9.69
CA LEU A 140 -10.86 -18.99 -10.45
C LEU A 140 -10.65 -19.22 -11.95
N GLY A 141 -11.75 -19.55 -12.63
CA GLY A 141 -11.82 -19.58 -14.09
C GLY A 141 -11.41 -18.23 -14.73
N PRO A 142 -11.40 -18.15 -16.07
CA PRO A 142 -10.76 -17.07 -16.82
C PRO A 142 -11.28 -15.64 -16.58
N GLU A 143 -12.33 -15.45 -15.77
CA GLU A 143 -12.90 -14.13 -15.45
C GLU A 143 -12.85 -13.73 -13.96
N ALA A 144 -12.18 -14.49 -13.07
CA ALA A 144 -12.29 -14.21 -11.63
C ALA A 144 -10.99 -14.30 -10.80
N GLY A 145 -9.79 -14.39 -11.37
CA GLY A 145 -8.53 -14.37 -10.61
C GLY A 145 -8.06 -12.96 -10.23
N ASN A 146 -8.88 -12.18 -9.50
CA ASN A 146 -8.47 -10.81 -9.16
C ASN A 146 -7.42 -10.82 -8.04
N ARG A 147 -6.19 -10.39 -8.34
CA ARG A 147 -5.14 -10.19 -7.33
C ARG A 147 -5.56 -9.27 -6.18
N GLY A 148 -6.62 -8.49 -6.36
CA GLY A 148 -7.25 -7.74 -5.28
C GLY A 148 -7.73 -8.57 -4.08
N ASP A 149 -7.87 -9.88 -4.25
CA ASP A 149 -8.30 -10.80 -3.19
C ASP A 149 -7.13 -11.34 -2.33
N LEU A 150 -5.89 -11.00 -2.67
CA LEU A 150 -4.73 -11.32 -1.84
C LEU A 150 -4.84 -10.63 -0.48
N PRO A 151 -4.38 -11.27 0.63
CA PRO A 151 -4.38 -10.64 1.96
C PRO A 151 -3.67 -9.28 1.97
N TYR A 152 -2.62 -9.17 1.16
CA TYR A 152 -1.87 -7.95 0.90
C TYR A 152 -1.19 -8.08 -0.47
N LEU A 153 -1.05 -6.97 -1.19
CA LEU A 153 -0.35 -6.86 -2.47
C LEU A 153 1.13 -6.55 -2.28
N TRP A 154 1.47 -5.89 -1.17
CA TRP A 154 2.82 -5.55 -0.78
C TRP A 154 2.96 -5.61 0.74
N ARG A 155 4.18 -5.87 1.21
CA ARG A 155 4.48 -6.03 2.62
C ARG A 155 5.91 -5.60 2.94
N LEU A 156 6.06 -4.64 3.84
CA LEU A 156 7.35 -4.24 4.41
C LEU A 156 7.54 -4.87 5.79
N ARG A 157 8.68 -5.52 5.99
CA ARG A 157 9.14 -6.03 7.29
C ARG A 157 10.39 -5.26 7.72
N PRO A 158 10.27 -4.22 8.56
CA PRO A 158 11.40 -3.34 8.92
C PRO A 158 12.58 -4.09 9.55
N CYS A 159 12.32 -5.10 10.38
CA CYS A 159 13.35 -5.88 11.05
C CYS A 159 13.62 -7.26 10.41
N GLY A 160 13.03 -7.55 9.24
CA GLY A 160 13.14 -8.85 8.57
C GLY A 160 12.52 -10.04 9.33
N THR A 161 11.92 -9.81 10.50
CA THR A 161 11.27 -10.84 11.33
C THR A 161 9.93 -11.27 10.73
N GLY A 162 9.62 -12.56 10.80
CA GLY A 162 8.38 -13.15 10.27
C GLY A 162 8.64 -14.01 9.04
N GLU A 163 7.72 -14.95 8.78
CA GLU A 163 7.83 -15.85 7.63
C GLU A 163 7.66 -15.09 6.29
N PRO A 164 8.38 -15.51 5.23
CA PRO A 164 8.13 -14.99 3.88
C PRO A 164 6.67 -15.22 3.49
N PRO A 165 6.10 -14.40 2.59
CA PRO A 165 4.74 -14.65 2.15
C PRO A 165 4.73 -16.01 1.41
N PRO A 166 3.60 -16.74 1.43
CA PRO A 166 3.42 -17.88 0.55
C PRO A 166 3.70 -17.50 -0.91
N GLU A 167 4.18 -18.46 -1.69
CA GLU A 167 4.38 -18.25 -3.13
C GLU A 167 3.06 -17.81 -3.77
N THR A 168 3.13 -16.77 -4.59
CA THR A 168 1.98 -16.27 -5.34
C THR A 168 2.04 -16.74 -6.78
N PRO A 169 0.89 -17.03 -7.40
CA PRO A 169 0.84 -17.32 -8.83
C PRO A 169 1.47 -16.18 -9.63
N LEU A 170 2.27 -16.55 -10.63
CA LEU A 170 2.76 -15.61 -11.62
C LEU A 170 1.64 -15.23 -12.59
N ALA A 171 1.71 -14.03 -13.17
CA ALA A 171 0.81 -13.65 -14.25
C ALA A 171 1.00 -14.62 -15.43
N GLN A 172 -0.10 -15.23 -15.91
CA GLN A 172 -0.08 -16.16 -17.02
C GLN A 172 -0.12 -15.47 -18.38
N GLY A 173 -0.54 -14.20 -18.41
CA GLY A 173 -0.66 -13.39 -19.63
C GLY A 173 -0.42 -11.90 -19.38
N TRP A 174 -0.33 -11.15 -20.48
CA TRP A 174 -0.05 -9.71 -20.44
C TRP A 174 -1.15 -8.91 -19.75
N ASP A 175 -2.42 -9.27 -19.93
CA ASP A 175 -3.55 -8.59 -19.31
C ASP A 175 -3.56 -8.80 -17.79
N GLU A 176 -3.24 -10.03 -17.34
CA GLU A 176 -3.08 -10.33 -15.91
C GLU A 176 -1.90 -9.57 -15.30
N LEU A 177 -0.77 -9.46 -16.01
CA LEU A 177 0.37 -8.69 -15.55
C LEU A 177 0.02 -7.19 -15.46
N GLN A 178 -0.65 -6.64 -16.47
CA GLN A 178 -1.07 -5.24 -16.45
C GLN A 178 -2.01 -4.97 -15.27
N GLY A 179 -3.02 -5.82 -15.08
CA GLY A 179 -3.95 -5.70 -13.96
C GLY A 179 -3.25 -5.84 -12.61
N ALA A 180 -2.27 -6.73 -12.49
CA ALA A 180 -1.45 -6.90 -11.28
C ALA A 180 -0.69 -5.61 -10.93
N LEU A 181 0.02 -5.04 -11.91
CA LEU A 181 0.79 -3.82 -11.74
C LEU A 181 -0.11 -2.61 -11.47
N GLU A 182 -1.23 -2.48 -12.18
CA GLU A 182 -2.22 -1.43 -11.95
C GLU A 182 -2.76 -1.48 -10.52
N THR A 183 -3.12 -2.67 -10.05
CA THR A 183 -3.65 -2.89 -8.69
C THR A 183 -2.60 -2.56 -7.62
N LEU A 184 -1.35 -3.01 -7.82
CA LEU A 184 -0.24 -2.72 -6.90
C LEU A 184 0.08 -1.22 -6.83
N LEU A 185 0.25 -0.57 -7.98
CA LEU A 185 0.53 0.86 -8.07
C LEU A 185 -0.63 1.69 -7.51
N GLY A 186 -1.86 1.28 -7.78
CA GLY A 186 -3.06 1.90 -7.22
C GLY A 186 -3.11 1.81 -5.69
N ALA A 187 -2.77 0.64 -5.11
CA ALA A 187 -2.70 0.46 -3.67
C ALA A 187 -1.61 1.33 -3.02
N TRP A 188 -0.47 1.53 -3.69
CA TRP A 188 0.56 2.47 -3.25
C TRP A 188 0.08 3.92 -3.33
N CYS A 189 -0.54 4.33 -4.44
CA CYS A 189 -1.09 5.68 -4.59
C CYS A 189 -2.05 6.07 -3.46
N GLN A 190 -2.81 5.09 -2.95
CA GLN A 190 -3.82 5.32 -1.91
C GLN A 190 -3.24 5.31 -0.48
N HIS A 191 -2.30 4.41 -0.18
CA HIS A 191 -1.98 4.10 1.23
C HIS A 191 -0.53 4.36 1.64
N LEU A 192 0.40 4.63 0.70
CA LEU A 192 1.82 4.74 1.01
C LEU A 192 2.09 5.88 2.01
N GLU A 193 1.58 7.08 1.69
CA GLU A 193 1.79 8.29 2.49
C GLU A 193 1.36 8.12 3.95
N ALA A 194 0.20 7.48 4.16
CA ALA A 194 -0.35 7.28 5.48
C ALA A 194 0.41 6.22 6.31
N LEU A 195 1.03 5.25 5.64
CA LEU A 195 1.70 4.13 6.31
C LEU A 195 3.17 4.40 6.61
N ILE A 196 3.87 5.07 5.69
CA ILE A 196 5.33 5.19 5.73
C ILE A 196 5.81 6.63 5.56
N GLY A 197 4.88 7.60 5.48
CA GLY A 197 5.20 9.01 5.33
C GLY A 197 5.65 9.37 3.92
N GLU A 198 6.79 10.02 3.82
CA GLU A 198 7.25 10.69 2.57
C GLU A 198 8.20 9.82 1.75
N ASP A 199 8.41 8.59 2.19
CA ASP A 199 9.32 7.62 1.58
C ASP A 199 8.75 7.10 0.25
N ASP A 200 9.55 7.11 -0.82
CA ASP A 200 9.15 6.55 -2.11
C ASP A 200 9.12 5.02 -2.08
N ALA A 201 8.22 4.40 -2.84
CA ALA A 201 8.23 2.96 -3.07
C ALA A 201 8.44 2.64 -4.54
N GLY A 202 9.22 1.61 -4.84
CA GLY A 202 9.48 1.23 -6.21
C GLY A 202 9.97 -0.20 -6.37
N PHE A 203 9.99 -0.65 -7.61
CA PHE A 203 10.53 -1.94 -7.97
C PHE A 203 11.20 -1.92 -9.34
N THR A 204 12.10 -2.89 -9.53
CA THR A 204 12.83 -3.08 -10.78
C THR A 204 12.52 -4.45 -11.36
N ILE A 205 12.06 -4.44 -12.61
CA ILE A 205 11.85 -5.63 -13.44
C ILE A 205 13.07 -5.80 -14.33
N ASP A 206 13.72 -6.96 -14.23
CA ASP A 206 14.64 -7.45 -15.23
C ASP A 206 13.88 -8.27 -16.27
N HIS A 207 14.19 -7.99 -17.53
CA HIS A 207 13.65 -8.69 -18.68
C HIS A 207 14.75 -9.32 -19.56
N GLY A 208 15.94 -9.51 -19.00
CA GLY A 208 17.09 -10.18 -19.62
C GLY A 208 18.00 -9.23 -20.41
N ASP A 209 17.40 -8.44 -21.31
CA ASP A 209 18.12 -7.50 -22.17
C ASP A 209 18.19 -6.07 -21.59
N GLY A 210 17.58 -5.84 -20.42
CA GLY A 210 17.49 -4.54 -19.80
C GLY A 210 16.57 -4.52 -18.59
N GLN A 211 16.38 -3.33 -18.04
CA GLN A 211 15.62 -3.12 -16.82
C GLN A 211 14.54 -2.05 -17.02
N LEU A 212 13.45 -2.23 -16.29
CA LEU A 212 12.36 -1.28 -16.11
C LEU A 212 12.19 -1.00 -14.64
N ILE A 213 12.00 0.26 -14.28
CA ILE A 213 11.70 0.69 -12.91
C ILE A 213 10.33 1.35 -12.89
N ALA A 214 9.53 1.01 -11.89
CA ALA A 214 8.34 1.76 -11.53
C ALA A 214 8.49 2.24 -10.08
N MET A 215 8.13 3.48 -9.84
CA MET A 215 8.25 4.15 -8.54
C MET A 215 7.00 4.99 -8.29
N VAL A 216 6.56 5.07 -7.04
CA VAL A 216 5.46 5.90 -6.58
C VAL A 216 6.00 6.78 -5.45
N SER A 217 5.93 8.09 -5.65
CA SER A 217 6.27 9.05 -4.61
C SER A 217 5.03 9.52 -3.85
N PRO A 218 5.02 9.51 -2.50
CA PRO A 218 3.97 10.13 -1.69
C PRO A 218 3.81 11.63 -1.84
N ARG A 219 4.70 12.33 -2.53
CA ARG A 219 4.58 13.79 -2.73
C ARG A 219 4.39 14.19 -4.18
N ASP A 220 4.83 13.34 -5.09
CA ASP A 220 4.89 13.66 -6.50
C ASP A 220 3.98 12.73 -7.31
N ASP A 221 4.59 11.92 -8.18
CA ASP A 221 3.93 11.16 -9.24
C ASP A 221 4.25 9.66 -9.17
N ILE A 222 3.69 8.94 -10.12
CA ILE A 222 4.12 7.59 -10.49
C ILE A 222 5.15 7.76 -11.60
N ALA A 223 6.40 7.43 -11.34
CA ALA A 223 7.49 7.50 -12.29
C ALA A 223 7.81 6.11 -12.85
N VAL A 224 7.91 5.99 -14.17
CA VAL A 224 8.36 4.79 -14.87
C VAL A 224 9.63 5.13 -15.62
N PHE A 225 10.61 4.23 -15.55
CA PHE A 225 11.86 4.37 -16.28
C PHE A 225 12.26 3.09 -17.01
N ALA A 226 12.89 3.23 -18.17
CA ALA A 226 13.45 2.11 -18.92
C ALA A 226 14.89 2.37 -19.36
N ASP A 227 15.77 1.40 -19.16
CA ASP A 227 17.15 1.45 -19.65
C ASP A 227 17.18 1.46 -21.18
N ARG A 228 17.95 2.36 -21.80
CA ARG A 228 18.07 2.54 -23.25
C ARG A 228 19.12 1.62 -23.89
N ARG A 229 19.13 0.33 -23.55
CA ARG A 229 20.00 -0.64 -24.25
C ARG A 229 19.54 -0.96 -25.67
N ASP A 230 18.42 -0.40 -26.12
CA ASP A 230 17.85 -0.52 -27.47
C ASP A 230 18.63 0.26 -28.55
N GLY A 231 19.68 1.00 -28.20
CA GLY A 231 20.68 1.51 -29.15
C GLY A 231 21.06 2.98 -28.96
N THR A 232 22.23 3.35 -29.52
CA THR A 232 22.82 4.69 -29.40
C THR A 232 22.19 5.74 -30.30
N ASP A 233 21.27 5.37 -31.18
CA ASP A 233 20.71 6.29 -32.17
C ASP A 233 19.77 7.30 -31.50
N ARG A 234 20.28 8.51 -31.32
CA ARG A 234 19.55 9.70 -30.81
C ARG A 234 18.86 10.45 -31.94
N ASP A 235 18.50 9.76 -33.02
CA ASP A 235 17.81 10.43 -34.10
C ASP A 235 16.42 10.91 -33.64
N ALA A 236 15.96 11.99 -34.24
CA ALA A 236 14.66 12.59 -33.91
C ALA A 236 13.50 11.60 -34.12
N ASP A 237 13.72 10.58 -34.95
CA ASP A 237 12.75 9.55 -35.30
C ASP A 237 12.56 8.56 -34.15
N HIS A 238 13.64 8.15 -33.48
CA HIS A 238 13.60 7.32 -32.30
C HIS A 238 12.93 8.04 -31.14
N LEU A 239 13.27 9.30 -30.91
CA LEU A 239 12.59 10.13 -29.91
C LEU A 239 11.08 10.20 -30.18
N ARG A 240 10.68 10.48 -31.43
CA ARG A 240 9.26 10.49 -31.82
C ARG A 240 8.59 9.14 -31.62
N ARG A 241 9.27 8.03 -31.92
CA ARG A 241 8.74 6.68 -31.66
C ARG A 241 8.52 6.43 -30.18
N MET A 242 9.46 6.83 -29.31
CA MET A 242 9.33 6.62 -27.87
C MET A 242 8.23 7.50 -27.27
N ILE A 243 8.11 8.76 -27.71
CA ILE A 243 6.98 9.62 -27.31
C ILE A 243 5.64 9.03 -27.75
N ALA A 244 5.56 8.51 -28.98
CA ALA A 244 4.34 7.85 -29.47
C ALA A 244 4.00 6.56 -28.70
N ARG A 245 4.97 5.94 -28.02
CA ARG A 245 4.76 4.80 -27.11
C ARG A 245 4.36 5.22 -25.68
N GLY A 246 4.37 6.50 -25.37
CA GLY A 246 3.97 7.04 -24.06
C GLY A 246 5.12 7.51 -23.19
N TRP A 247 6.36 7.52 -23.67
CA TRP A 247 7.49 8.10 -22.94
C TRP A 247 7.44 9.64 -22.98
N HIS A 248 7.71 10.30 -21.87
CA HIS A 248 7.64 11.77 -21.78
C HIS A 248 9.01 12.42 -21.97
N GLY A 249 10.07 11.75 -21.52
CA GLY A 249 11.41 12.29 -21.49
C GLY A 249 12.48 11.24 -21.68
N PHE A 250 13.71 11.74 -21.82
CA PHE A 250 14.92 10.93 -21.82
C PHE A 250 15.96 11.62 -20.95
N ALA A 251 16.42 10.93 -19.91
CA ALA A 251 17.50 11.35 -19.02
C ALA A 251 18.87 10.95 -19.62
N PRO A 252 19.62 11.87 -20.27
CA PRO A 252 20.80 11.49 -21.04
C PRO A 252 21.99 11.03 -20.20
N VAL A 253 22.03 11.45 -18.93
CA VAL A 253 23.10 11.11 -17.97
C VAL A 253 22.97 9.67 -17.51
N LEU A 254 21.73 9.22 -17.25
CA LEU A 254 21.44 7.86 -16.83
C LEU A 254 21.28 6.93 -18.03
N CYS A 255 21.05 7.47 -19.23
CA CYS A 255 20.65 6.76 -20.44
C CYS A 255 19.29 6.07 -20.29
N TRP A 256 18.34 6.72 -19.61
CA TRP A 256 17.05 6.13 -19.27
C TRP A 256 15.92 6.94 -19.89
N TRP A 257 14.90 6.26 -20.41
CA TRP A 257 13.62 6.87 -20.74
C TRP A 257 12.82 7.07 -19.46
N ASP A 258 12.04 8.15 -19.40
CA ASP A 258 11.20 8.48 -18.25
C ASP A 258 9.79 8.88 -18.67
N ALA A 259 8.83 8.51 -17.84
CA ALA A 259 7.44 8.91 -17.93
C ALA A 259 6.87 9.07 -16.52
N ASN A 260 6.09 10.12 -16.31
CA ASN A 260 5.49 10.47 -15.03
C ASN A 260 3.97 10.56 -15.18
N PHE A 261 3.25 10.00 -14.22
CA PHE A 261 1.79 9.94 -14.23
C PHE A 261 1.23 10.41 -12.90
N ASP A 262 0.07 11.08 -12.94
CA ASP A 262 -0.61 11.53 -11.73
C ASP A 262 -0.84 10.38 -10.75
N ARG A 263 -0.73 10.63 -9.45
CA ARG A 263 -0.94 9.64 -8.39
C ARG A 263 -2.43 9.32 -8.17
N THR A 264 -3.06 8.80 -9.21
CA THR A 264 -4.48 8.45 -9.27
C THR A 264 -4.65 7.03 -9.81
N ALA A 265 -5.85 6.46 -9.69
CA ALA A 265 -6.15 5.16 -10.31
C ALA A 265 -5.89 5.17 -11.83
N ALA A 266 -6.25 6.26 -12.52
CA ALA A 266 -6.02 6.41 -13.96
C ALA A 266 -4.53 6.51 -14.31
N GLY A 267 -3.74 7.19 -13.46
CA GLY A 267 -2.29 7.26 -13.63
C GLY A 267 -1.61 5.91 -13.37
N ALA A 268 -2.04 5.17 -12.35
CA ALA A 268 -1.58 3.81 -12.08
C ALA A 268 -1.85 2.85 -13.25
N ALA A 269 -3.06 2.91 -13.82
CA ALA A 269 -3.42 2.16 -15.02
C ALA A 269 -2.55 2.55 -16.24
N SER A 270 -2.29 3.85 -16.42
CA SER A 270 -1.46 4.36 -17.51
C SER A 270 0.00 3.93 -17.38
N ALA A 271 0.56 3.98 -16.16
CA ALA A 271 1.90 3.52 -15.85
C ALA A 271 2.05 2.01 -16.07
N ALA A 272 1.10 1.21 -15.57
CA ALA A 272 1.08 -0.24 -15.77
C ALA A 272 1.02 -0.63 -17.24
N ARG A 273 0.17 0.05 -18.03
CA ARG A 273 0.09 -0.14 -19.48
C ARG A 273 1.41 0.20 -20.17
N LEU A 274 2.04 1.33 -19.84
CA LEU A 274 3.35 1.69 -20.42
C LEU A 274 4.41 0.62 -20.15
N VAL A 275 4.47 0.10 -18.92
CA VAL A 275 5.40 -0.99 -18.56
C VAL A 275 5.18 -2.22 -19.43
N VAL A 276 3.93 -2.67 -19.58
CA VAL A 276 3.59 -3.86 -20.39
C VAL A 276 3.86 -3.62 -21.87
N ASP A 277 3.47 -2.47 -22.41
CA ASP A 277 3.69 -2.12 -23.82
C ASP A 277 5.18 -2.03 -24.13
N GLU A 278 6.01 -1.47 -23.24
CA GLU A 278 7.45 -1.42 -23.41
C GLU A 278 8.08 -2.81 -23.38
N LEU A 279 7.69 -3.67 -22.42
CA LEU A 279 8.19 -5.05 -22.35
C LEU A 279 7.90 -5.82 -23.66
N ARG A 280 6.69 -5.65 -24.20
CA ARG A 280 6.30 -6.25 -25.48
C ARG A 280 7.08 -5.65 -26.65
N ALA A 281 7.29 -4.33 -26.66
CA ALA A 281 8.06 -3.64 -27.69
C ALA A 281 9.53 -4.06 -27.71
N ARG A 282 10.08 -4.47 -26.55
CA ARG A 282 11.42 -5.05 -26.40
C ARG A 282 11.50 -6.54 -26.77
N GLY A 283 10.38 -7.14 -27.19
CA GLY A 283 10.34 -8.51 -27.67
C GLY A 283 10.21 -9.58 -26.58
N VAL A 284 9.90 -9.19 -25.33
CA VAL A 284 9.55 -10.16 -24.30
C VAL A 284 8.29 -10.90 -24.75
N ARG A 285 8.36 -12.24 -24.79
CA ARG A 285 7.27 -13.08 -25.32
C ARG A 285 6.29 -13.57 -24.26
N ASP A 286 6.80 -13.79 -23.05
CA ASP A 286 6.07 -14.41 -21.94
C ASP A 286 6.35 -13.64 -20.64
N PRO A 287 5.33 -13.11 -19.95
CA PRO A 287 5.52 -12.40 -18.68
C PRO A 287 6.14 -13.28 -17.58
N ARG A 288 6.04 -14.61 -17.67
CA ARG A 288 6.68 -15.53 -16.71
C ARG A 288 8.21 -15.56 -16.81
N ALA A 289 8.78 -14.98 -17.87
CA ALA A 289 10.22 -14.80 -18.00
C ALA A 289 10.76 -13.60 -17.21
N LEU A 290 9.89 -12.69 -16.75
CA LEU A 290 10.26 -11.49 -16.01
C LEU A 290 10.75 -11.83 -14.60
N ARG A 291 11.68 -11.03 -14.08
CA ARG A 291 12.18 -11.17 -12.72
C ARG A 291 12.13 -9.85 -11.97
N LEU A 292 11.60 -9.88 -10.76
CA LEU A 292 11.64 -8.77 -9.83
C LEU A 292 13.00 -8.85 -9.12
N ILE A 293 13.93 -7.98 -9.52
CA ILE A 293 15.31 -8.01 -9.02
C ILE A 293 15.57 -7.02 -7.90
N ARG A 294 14.64 -6.09 -7.66
CA ARG A 294 14.71 -5.12 -6.58
C ARG A 294 13.33 -4.62 -6.23
N ALA A 295 13.07 -4.47 -4.94
CA ALA A 295 11.90 -3.80 -4.39
C ALA A 295 12.40 -2.90 -3.26
N THR A 296 12.04 -1.62 -3.28
CA THR A 296 12.48 -0.62 -2.31
C THR A 296 11.31 0.16 -1.78
N LEU A 297 11.38 0.52 -0.50
CA LEU A 297 10.45 1.42 0.14
C LEU A 297 11.25 2.25 1.14
N GLY A 298 11.36 3.54 0.86
CA GLY A 298 12.17 4.49 1.62
C GLY A 298 13.66 4.15 1.65
N SER A 299 14.38 4.88 2.50
CA SER A 299 15.81 4.65 2.78
C SER A 299 16.06 3.77 4.01
N ASN A 300 15.01 3.40 4.74
CA ASN A 300 15.11 2.91 6.12
C ASN A 300 15.42 1.41 6.26
N GLY A 301 15.77 0.73 5.16
CA GLY A 301 16.05 -0.70 5.15
C GLY A 301 14.82 -1.56 5.44
N GLY A 302 15.04 -2.86 5.60
CA GLY A 302 13.97 -3.85 5.77
C GLY A 302 13.66 -4.60 4.47
N LEU A 303 12.79 -5.60 4.57
CA LEU A 303 12.47 -6.49 3.46
C LEU A 303 11.08 -6.18 2.90
N LEU A 304 11.03 -5.75 1.64
CA LEU A 304 9.79 -5.46 0.91
C LEU A 304 9.42 -6.64 0.00
N ASP A 305 8.33 -7.31 0.33
CA ASP A 305 7.74 -8.39 -0.46
C ASP A 305 6.61 -7.82 -1.34
N LEU A 306 6.56 -8.18 -2.64
CA LEU A 306 5.53 -7.72 -3.60
C LEU A 306 4.70 -8.89 -4.19
N PRO A 307 3.95 -9.65 -3.37
CA PRO A 307 3.12 -10.76 -3.85
C PRO A 307 2.07 -10.35 -4.89
N GLY A 308 1.63 -9.09 -4.87
CA GLY A 308 0.69 -8.53 -5.84
C GLY A 308 1.29 -8.26 -7.22
N SER A 309 2.62 -8.29 -7.39
CA SER A 309 3.28 -7.88 -8.64
C SER A 309 3.03 -8.83 -9.82
N GLY A 310 2.87 -10.13 -9.55
CA GLY A 310 2.73 -11.16 -10.57
C GLY A 310 4.00 -11.52 -11.31
N ILE A 311 5.13 -11.11 -10.76
CA ILE A 311 6.46 -11.35 -11.29
C ILE A 311 7.22 -12.22 -10.30
N ALA A 312 8.01 -13.16 -10.80
CA ALA A 312 8.84 -14.00 -9.96
C ALA A 312 9.94 -13.15 -9.30
N VAL A 313 10.10 -13.27 -7.98
CA VAL A 313 11.20 -12.63 -7.27
C VAL A 313 12.50 -13.37 -7.60
N ASP A 314 13.56 -12.65 -7.94
CA ASP A 314 14.88 -13.25 -8.05
C ASP A 314 15.41 -13.56 -6.64
N ASP A 315 15.74 -14.82 -6.35
CA ASP A 315 16.30 -15.25 -5.06
C ASP A 315 17.61 -14.49 -4.71
N ARG A 316 18.25 -13.85 -5.69
CA ARG A 316 19.43 -12.99 -5.49
C ARG A 316 19.08 -11.57 -5.01
N ALA A 317 17.82 -11.15 -5.12
CA ALA A 317 17.33 -9.83 -4.69
C ALA A 317 17.13 -9.72 -3.17
N ALA A 318 17.08 -10.85 -2.44
CA ALA A 318 16.85 -10.89 -0.99
C ALA A 318 18.09 -10.48 -0.14
N VAL A 319 19.19 -10.08 -0.78
CA VAL A 319 20.43 -9.67 -0.12
C VAL A 319 20.82 -8.27 -0.60
N GLN A 320 20.21 -7.23 0.00
CA GLN A 320 20.80 -5.89 0.09
C GLN A 320 20.06 -5.04 1.13
#